data_AF-A0A3C0SB50-F1
#
_entry.id   AF-A0A3C0SB50-F1
#
_cell.length_a   1.000
_cell.length_b   1.000
_cell.length_c   1.000
_cell.angle_alpha   90.00
_cell.angle_beta   90.00
_cell.angle_gamma   90.00
#
_symmetry.space_group_name_H-M   'P 1'
#
loop_
_entity.id
_entity.type
_entity.pdbx_description
1 polymer ?
#
loop_
_entity_poly.entity_id
_entity_poly.type
_entity_poly.pdbx_seq_one_letter_code
_entity_poly.pdbx_strand_id
1 'polypeptide(L)'
;MCPEEKPSGSETVTKPARFVDGENATVIEHSKRLIWMKDDTFQLTAKWMSWIQVRDYAKELNEQRYAGYGNWRMPTTAEVRSLYDKKQSNKDHWGQEVPLDEIFNPGFGFLCWTSEVRNKIQAIRFGFRRGLTTFDDVYRTSRGASRLVRDIPVKG
;
A
#
# COMPACT_ATOMS: atom_id res chain seq x y z
N MET A 1 56.50 -21.15 17.09
CA MET A 1 55.36 -21.48 16.21
C MET A 1 54.13 -20.85 16.82
N CYS A 2 53.63 -19.77 16.24
CA CYS A 2 52.36 -19.16 16.63
C CYS A 2 51.21 -19.98 16.00
N PRO A 3 50.11 -20.26 16.71
CA PRO A 3 48.97 -20.90 16.08
C PRO A 3 48.23 -19.89 15.18
N GLU A 4 47.98 -20.29 13.94
CA GLU A 4 47.14 -19.55 12.99
C GLU A 4 45.68 -19.57 13.44
N GLU A 5 45.11 -18.37 13.64
CA GLU A 5 43.67 -18.20 13.83
C GLU A 5 42.94 -18.45 12.51
N LYS A 6 42.00 -19.41 12.50
CA LYS A 6 41.09 -19.62 11.38
C LYS A 6 40.09 -18.46 11.30
N PRO A 7 39.79 -17.90 10.11
CA PRO A 7 38.75 -16.89 10.00
C PRO A 7 37.38 -17.53 10.25
N SER A 8 36.71 -17.05 11.30
CA SER A 8 35.29 -17.27 11.58
C SER A 8 34.46 -16.53 10.53
N GLY A 9 33.91 -17.29 9.58
CA GLY A 9 32.94 -16.78 8.63
C GLY A 9 31.66 -16.40 9.37
N SER A 10 31.43 -15.10 9.55
CA SER A 10 30.16 -14.56 10.00
C SER A 10 29.13 -14.74 8.88
N GLU A 11 28.31 -15.78 8.97
CA GLU A 11 27.09 -15.87 8.18
C GLU A 11 26.14 -14.76 8.63
N THR A 12 26.04 -13.71 7.84
CA THR A 12 25.04 -12.66 8.02
C THR A 12 23.68 -13.24 7.65
N VAL A 13 22.94 -13.72 8.65
CA VAL A 13 21.53 -14.09 8.49
C VAL A 13 20.78 -12.83 8.03
N THR A 14 20.54 -12.74 6.72
CA THR A 14 19.83 -11.62 6.12
C THR A 14 18.36 -11.80 6.47
N LYS A 15 17.81 -10.90 7.30
CA LYS A 15 16.38 -10.92 7.63
C LYS A 15 15.57 -10.87 6.33
N PRO A 16 14.54 -11.72 6.15
CA PRO A 16 13.72 -11.67 4.94
C PRO A 16 13.08 -10.29 4.78
N ALA A 17 13.09 -9.78 3.54
CA ALA A 17 12.47 -8.51 3.20
C ALA A 17 10.99 -8.54 3.58
N ARG A 18 10.49 -7.43 4.13
CA ARG A 18 9.08 -7.30 4.55
C ARG A 18 8.13 -7.41 3.35
N PHE A 19 8.50 -6.73 2.28
CA PHE A 19 7.77 -6.69 1.02
C PHE A 19 8.55 -7.47 -0.04
N VAL A 20 7.84 -8.23 -0.85
CA VAL A 20 8.38 -9.00 -1.97
C VAL A 20 7.62 -8.63 -3.22
N ASP A 21 8.33 -8.54 -4.35
CA ASP A 21 7.71 -8.30 -5.64
C ASP A 21 6.79 -9.47 -6.00
N GLY A 22 5.54 -9.17 -6.37
CA GLY A 22 4.58 -10.14 -6.82
C GLY A 22 4.37 -10.06 -8.33
N GLU A 23 3.78 -11.11 -8.90
CA GLU A 23 3.38 -11.10 -10.31
C GLU A 23 2.33 -10.01 -10.59
N ASN A 24 2.19 -9.63 -11.87
CA ASN A 24 1.15 -8.71 -12.36
C ASN A 24 1.11 -7.35 -11.64
N ALA A 25 2.28 -6.76 -11.39
CA ALA A 25 2.44 -5.47 -10.71
C ALA A 25 1.80 -5.44 -9.31
N THR A 26 2.09 -6.47 -8.51
CA THR A 26 1.65 -6.57 -7.11
C THR A 26 2.83 -6.59 -6.15
N VAL A 27 2.56 -6.39 -4.86
CA VAL A 27 3.53 -6.47 -3.77
C VAL A 27 2.98 -7.38 -2.69
N ILE A 28 3.74 -8.38 -2.31
CA ILE A 28 3.37 -9.37 -1.29
C ILE A 28 3.95 -8.94 0.06
N GLU A 29 3.10 -8.86 1.09
CA GLU A 29 3.49 -8.63 2.48
C GLU A 29 3.17 -9.87 3.32
N HIS A 30 4.12 -10.80 3.40
CA HIS A 30 3.92 -12.09 4.07
C HIS A 30 3.56 -11.97 5.55
N SER A 31 4.16 -11.01 6.26
CA SER A 31 3.95 -10.79 7.70
C SER A 31 2.49 -10.46 8.05
N LYS A 32 1.75 -9.90 7.09
CA LYS A 32 0.33 -9.57 7.23
C LYS A 32 -0.58 -10.41 6.36
N ARG A 33 0.00 -11.25 5.50
CA ARG A 33 -0.70 -12.02 4.47
C ARG A 33 -1.54 -11.12 3.57
N LEU A 34 -0.96 -10.03 3.12
CA LEU A 34 -1.60 -9.07 2.22
C LEU A 34 -0.89 -9.08 0.87
N ILE A 35 -1.66 -8.78 -0.18
CA ILE A 35 -1.12 -8.40 -1.48
C ILE A 35 -1.64 -7.00 -1.80
N TRP A 36 -0.73 -6.11 -2.12
CA TRP A 36 -0.98 -4.73 -2.48
C TRP A 36 -0.80 -4.55 -3.99
N MET A 37 -1.57 -3.65 -4.60
CA MET A 37 -1.25 -3.15 -5.93
C MET A 37 0.03 -2.30 -5.89
N LYS A 38 0.89 -2.36 -6.93
CA LYS A 38 2.06 -1.47 -7.10
C LYS A 38 1.70 -0.05 -7.51
N ASP A 39 0.54 0.14 -8.10
CA ASP A 39 -0.05 1.44 -8.43
C ASP A 39 -1.29 1.69 -7.58
N ASP A 40 -1.54 2.94 -7.19
CA ASP A 40 -2.79 3.33 -6.57
C ASP A 40 -3.86 3.70 -7.61
N THR A 41 -5.10 3.94 -7.18
CA THR A 41 -6.19 4.29 -8.10
C THR A 41 -5.92 5.55 -8.91
N PHE A 42 -5.11 6.50 -8.42
CA PHE A 42 -4.76 7.69 -9.19
C PHE A 42 -3.78 7.34 -10.31
N GLN A 43 -2.75 6.54 -10.04
CA GLN A 43 -1.80 6.06 -11.06
C GLN A 43 -2.51 5.23 -12.14
N LEU A 44 -3.47 4.40 -11.76
CA LEU A 44 -4.22 3.55 -12.69
C LEU A 44 -5.18 4.34 -13.60
N THR A 45 -5.66 5.51 -13.16
CA THR A 45 -6.78 6.21 -13.85
C THR A 45 -6.48 7.65 -14.24
N ALA A 46 -5.36 8.21 -13.79
CA ALA A 46 -5.03 9.63 -13.83
C ALA A 46 -6.13 10.55 -13.24
N LYS A 47 -6.97 10.03 -12.34
CA LYS A 47 -8.11 10.74 -11.74
C LYS A 47 -8.08 10.66 -10.23
N TRP A 48 -8.38 11.79 -9.59
CA TRP A 48 -8.73 11.79 -8.18
C TRP A 48 -10.13 11.22 -7.99
N MET A 49 -10.31 10.45 -6.92
CA MET A 49 -11.56 9.77 -6.62
C MET A 49 -12.06 10.15 -5.22
N SER A 50 -13.37 10.30 -5.09
CA SER A 50 -14.05 10.25 -3.81
C SER A 50 -13.97 8.83 -3.22
N TRP A 51 -14.31 8.69 -1.94
CA TRP A 51 -14.33 7.38 -1.29
C TRP A 51 -15.31 6.42 -2.00
N ILE A 52 -16.48 6.93 -2.39
CA ILE A 52 -17.49 6.14 -3.13
C ILE A 52 -16.93 5.68 -4.48
N GLN A 53 -16.25 6.56 -5.20
CA GLN A 53 -15.64 6.21 -6.49
C GLN A 53 -14.53 5.16 -6.34
N VAL A 54 -13.69 5.24 -5.31
CA VAL A 54 -12.68 4.20 -5.04
C VAL A 54 -13.35 2.86 -4.73
N ARG A 55 -14.40 2.86 -3.90
CA ARG A 55 -15.16 1.65 -3.57
C ARG A 55 -15.73 1.00 -4.83
N ASP A 56 -16.32 1.80 -5.71
CA ASP A 56 -16.97 1.30 -6.92
C ASP A 56 -15.92 0.85 -7.96
N TYR A 57 -14.79 1.56 -8.06
CA TYR A 57 -13.66 1.13 -8.89
C TYR A 57 -13.04 -0.19 -8.41
N ALA A 58 -12.94 -0.42 -7.10
CA ALA A 58 -12.50 -1.71 -6.59
C ALA A 58 -13.43 -2.86 -7.01
N LYS A 59 -14.75 -2.62 -7.09
CA LYS A 59 -15.71 -3.61 -7.61
C LYS A 59 -15.49 -3.88 -9.09
N GLU A 60 -15.31 -2.83 -9.90
CA GLU A 60 -15.01 -2.95 -11.32
C GLU A 60 -13.74 -3.80 -11.56
N LEU A 61 -12.66 -3.52 -10.83
CA LEU A 61 -11.42 -4.30 -10.93
C LEU A 61 -11.63 -5.76 -10.54
N ASN A 62 -12.54 -6.04 -9.60
CA ASN A 62 -12.87 -7.40 -9.20
C ASN A 62 -13.64 -8.16 -10.29
N GLU A 63 -14.61 -7.49 -10.93
CA GLU A 63 -15.36 -8.05 -12.06
C GLU A 63 -14.43 -8.34 -13.25
N GLN A 64 -13.44 -7.46 -13.49
CA GLN A 64 -12.43 -7.61 -14.54
C GLN A 64 -11.32 -8.61 -14.18
N ARG A 65 -11.30 -9.13 -12.94
CA ARG A 65 -10.21 -9.96 -12.39
C ARG A 65 -8.83 -9.32 -12.57
N TYR A 66 -8.71 -8.02 -12.27
CA TYR A 66 -7.47 -7.26 -12.41
C TYR A 66 -6.30 -7.97 -11.70
N ALA A 67 -5.16 -8.07 -12.39
CA ALA A 67 -3.97 -8.82 -11.98
C ALA A 67 -4.23 -10.31 -11.64
N GLY A 68 -5.32 -10.89 -12.17
CA GLY A 68 -5.77 -12.26 -11.93
C GLY A 68 -6.69 -12.43 -10.72
N TYR A 69 -7.05 -11.35 -10.02
CA TYR A 69 -7.73 -11.40 -8.73
C TYR A 69 -9.07 -10.67 -8.71
N GLY A 70 -10.04 -11.21 -7.95
CA GLY A 70 -11.41 -10.71 -7.87
C GLY A 70 -11.85 -10.24 -6.48
N ASN A 71 -10.90 -9.90 -5.60
CA ASN A 71 -11.18 -9.57 -4.19
C ASN A 71 -10.35 -8.38 -3.67
N TRP A 72 -10.04 -7.42 -4.53
CA TRP A 72 -9.49 -6.13 -4.17
C TRP A 72 -10.46 -5.32 -3.31
N ARG A 73 -9.92 -4.68 -2.27
CA ARG A 73 -10.63 -3.82 -1.34
C ARG A 73 -9.80 -2.59 -0.99
N MET A 74 -10.47 -1.55 -0.49
CA MET A 74 -9.76 -0.47 0.21
C MET A 74 -9.04 -1.04 1.43
N PRO A 75 -7.86 -0.51 1.78
CA PRO A 75 -7.16 -0.90 2.98
C PRO A 75 -7.88 -0.38 4.22
N THR A 76 -7.71 -1.07 5.33
CA THR A 76 -8.02 -0.52 6.66
C THR A 76 -7.01 0.57 7.03
N THR A 77 -7.35 1.39 8.02
CA THR A 77 -6.48 2.42 8.57
C THR A 77 -5.21 1.79 9.17
N ALA A 78 -5.32 0.63 9.81
CA ALA A 78 -4.18 -0.08 10.38
C ALA A 78 -3.23 -0.63 9.30
N GLU A 79 -3.78 -1.15 8.20
CA GLU A 79 -3.00 -1.64 7.06
C GLU A 79 -2.25 -0.50 6.38
N VAL A 80 -2.94 0.57 5.96
CA VAL A 80 -2.27 1.69 5.26
C VAL A 80 -1.26 2.40 6.16
N ARG A 81 -1.56 2.57 7.46
CA ARG A 81 -0.62 3.18 8.41
C ARG A 81 0.67 2.38 8.50
N SER A 82 0.60 1.07 8.34
CA SER A 82 1.80 0.23 8.42
C SER A 82 2.72 0.34 7.22
N LEU A 83 2.25 0.89 6.09
CA LEU A 83 3.09 1.18 4.94
C LEU A 83 3.96 2.41 5.19
N TYR A 84 3.58 3.28 6.14
CA TYR A 84 4.36 4.45 6.52
C TYR A 84 5.59 4.07 7.36
N ASP A 85 6.78 4.28 6.81
CA ASP A 85 8.05 4.05 7.48
C ASP A 85 9.03 5.19 7.19
N LYS A 86 9.41 5.95 8.23
CA LYS A 86 10.32 7.09 8.15
C LYS A 86 11.73 6.75 7.66
N LYS A 87 12.09 5.47 7.63
CA LYS A 87 13.37 5.00 7.08
C LYS A 87 13.34 4.86 5.57
N GLN A 88 12.15 4.86 4.97
CA GLN A 88 11.94 4.76 3.54
C GLN A 88 11.73 6.15 2.94
N SER A 89 12.01 6.29 1.65
CA SER A 89 11.74 7.51 0.89
C SER A 89 11.29 7.11 -0.52
N ASN A 90 10.12 7.59 -0.93
CA ASN A 90 9.57 7.43 -2.27
C ASN A 90 8.89 8.75 -2.65
N LYS A 91 8.36 8.89 -3.87
CA LYS A 91 7.84 10.16 -4.39
C LYS A 91 6.36 10.07 -4.74
N ASP A 92 5.57 11.02 -4.26
CA ASP A 92 4.18 11.16 -4.70
C ASP A 92 4.05 11.80 -6.08
N HIS A 93 2.81 11.98 -6.57
CA HIS A 93 2.48 12.58 -7.86
C HIS A 93 3.12 13.97 -8.11
N TRP A 94 3.44 14.74 -7.06
CA TRP A 94 4.11 16.03 -7.17
C TRP A 94 5.62 15.96 -6.96
N GLY A 95 6.18 14.75 -6.92
CA GLY A 95 7.61 14.53 -6.70
C GLY A 95 8.07 14.81 -5.27
N GLN A 96 7.15 15.01 -4.31
CA GLN A 96 7.54 15.21 -2.92
C GLN A 96 7.95 13.90 -2.28
N GLU A 97 8.97 13.94 -1.44
CA GLU A 97 9.42 12.79 -0.67
C GLU A 97 8.36 12.37 0.36
N VAL A 98 8.13 11.07 0.42
CA VAL A 98 7.13 10.42 1.22
C VAL A 98 7.73 9.19 1.89
N PRO A 99 7.53 9.00 3.21
CA PRO A 99 7.94 7.80 3.94
C PRO A 99 7.19 6.52 3.55
N LEU A 100 7.46 5.99 2.36
CA LEU A 100 6.90 4.77 1.80
C LEU A 100 8.02 4.00 1.10
N ASP A 101 7.96 2.67 1.15
CA ASP A 101 8.93 1.78 0.51
C ASP A 101 8.98 1.99 -1.03
N GLU A 102 10.17 1.95 -1.62
CA GLU A 102 10.40 2.12 -3.06
C GLU A 102 9.92 0.93 -3.91
N ILE A 103 9.53 -0.18 -3.27
CA ILE A 103 8.88 -1.30 -3.97
C ILE A 103 7.54 -0.91 -4.62
N PHE A 104 6.92 0.16 -4.15
CA PHE A 104 5.76 0.77 -4.77
C PHE A 104 6.17 1.79 -5.83
N ASN A 105 5.48 1.82 -6.96
CA ASN A 105 5.82 2.75 -8.04
C ASN A 105 5.64 4.21 -7.58
N PRO A 106 6.58 5.12 -7.88
CA PRO A 106 6.44 6.54 -7.57
C PRO A 106 5.31 7.19 -8.37
N GLY A 107 4.86 8.36 -7.93
CA GLY A 107 3.78 9.11 -8.58
C GLY A 107 2.38 8.82 -8.02
N PHE A 108 2.29 8.13 -6.88
CA PHE A 108 1.05 7.84 -6.18
C PHE A 108 0.41 9.08 -5.52
N GLY A 109 -0.87 8.99 -5.21
CA GLY A 109 -1.60 9.97 -4.40
C GLY A 109 -1.12 9.99 -2.95
N PHE A 110 -0.85 11.19 -2.42
CA PHE A 110 -0.36 11.34 -1.05
C PHE A 110 -1.45 11.19 0.04
N LEU A 111 -2.73 11.08 -0.36
CA LEU A 111 -3.87 10.79 0.52
C LEU A 111 -4.55 9.48 0.08
N CYS A 112 -4.51 8.48 0.97
CA CYS A 112 -5.12 7.18 0.76
C CYS A 112 -6.46 7.09 1.50
N TRP A 113 -7.57 6.84 0.81
CA TRP A 113 -8.83 6.46 1.45
C TRP A 113 -8.72 5.08 2.08
N THR A 114 -9.37 4.92 3.23
CA THR A 114 -9.44 3.65 3.96
C THR A 114 -10.88 3.15 4.03
N SER A 115 -11.08 1.89 4.40
CA SER A 115 -12.40 1.29 4.50
C SER A 115 -13.25 1.82 5.65
N GLU A 116 -12.66 2.48 6.65
CA GLU A 116 -13.37 3.00 7.81
C GLU A 116 -14.22 4.24 7.49
N VAL A 117 -15.51 4.13 7.81
CA VAL A 117 -16.52 5.18 7.64
C VAL A 117 -17.18 5.47 8.98
N ARG A 118 -17.40 6.74 9.31
CA ARG A 118 -18.22 7.20 10.43
C ARG A 118 -19.47 7.92 9.93
N ASN A 119 -20.58 7.77 10.66
CA ASN A 119 -21.86 8.42 10.40
C ASN A 119 -22.39 8.23 8.96
N LYS A 120 -21.89 7.22 8.24
CA LYS A 120 -22.17 6.92 6.82
C LYS A 120 -21.80 8.00 5.80
N ILE A 121 -21.27 9.14 6.24
CA ILE A 121 -20.97 10.29 5.36
C ILE A 121 -19.51 10.71 5.36
N GLN A 122 -18.70 10.21 6.29
CA GLN A 122 -17.27 10.56 6.37
C GLN A 122 -16.40 9.32 6.43
N ALA A 123 -15.33 9.27 5.64
CA ALA A 123 -14.34 8.22 5.68
C ALA A 123 -12.97 8.75 6.12
N ILE A 124 -12.11 7.84 6.57
CA ILE A 124 -10.73 8.18 6.92
C ILE A 124 -9.88 8.29 5.65
N ARG A 125 -9.02 9.32 5.62
CA ARG A 125 -7.86 9.41 4.74
C ARG A 125 -6.58 9.37 5.54
N PHE A 126 -5.66 8.53 5.11
CA PHE A 126 -4.29 8.50 5.61
C PHE A 126 -3.38 9.33 4.70
N GLY A 127 -2.67 10.30 5.27
CA GLY A 127 -1.72 11.15 4.54
C GLY A 127 -0.29 10.65 4.68
N PHE A 128 0.28 10.11 3.60
CA PHE A 128 1.60 9.50 3.64
C PHE A 128 2.73 10.50 3.94
N ARG A 129 2.59 11.78 3.59
CA ARG A 129 3.61 12.81 3.88
C ARG A 129 3.89 12.99 5.38
N ARG A 130 2.87 12.81 6.23
CA ARG A 130 2.96 13.08 7.68
C ARG A 130 2.60 11.89 8.56
N GLY A 131 2.04 10.83 7.99
CA GLY A 131 1.57 9.67 8.75
C GLY A 131 0.30 9.93 9.58
N LEU A 132 -0.51 10.92 9.19
CA LEU A 132 -1.68 11.36 9.95
C LEU A 132 -2.99 10.97 9.26
N THR A 133 -4.02 10.71 10.06
CA THR A 133 -5.38 10.43 9.58
C THR A 133 -6.27 11.65 9.70
N THR A 134 -7.13 11.87 8.70
CA THR A 134 -8.18 12.90 8.71
C THR A 134 -9.50 12.28 8.30
N PHE A 135 -10.62 12.87 8.69
CA PHE A 135 -11.94 12.52 8.16
C PHE A 135 -12.28 13.47 7.01
N ASP A 136 -12.88 12.96 5.96
CA ASP A 136 -13.50 13.78 4.92
C ASP A 136 -14.76 13.11 4.37
N ASP A 137 -15.58 13.92 3.72
CA ASP A 137 -16.84 13.54 3.11
C ASP A 137 -16.64 12.46 2.03
N VAL A 138 -17.42 11.38 2.10
CA VAL A 138 -17.29 10.22 1.21
C VAL A 138 -17.61 10.53 -0.26
N TYR A 139 -18.32 11.62 -0.53
CA TYR A 139 -18.67 12.07 -1.87
C TYR A 139 -17.67 13.10 -2.42
N ARG A 140 -16.79 13.67 -1.57
CA ARG A 140 -15.86 14.70 -2.00
C ARG A 140 -14.76 14.12 -2.89
N THR A 141 -14.73 14.55 -4.13
CA THR A 141 -13.63 14.29 -5.07
C THR A 141 -12.54 15.33 -4.86
N SER A 142 -11.59 15.06 -3.96
CA SER A 142 -10.48 15.98 -3.68
C SER A 142 -9.21 15.24 -3.30
N ARG A 143 -8.29 15.10 -4.26
CA ARG A 143 -6.92 14.59 -4.07
C ARG A 143 -6.86 13.23 -3.36
N GLY A 144 -7.95 12.45 -3.45
CA GLY A 144 -8.06 11.14 -2.84
C GLY A 144 -7.77 10.04 -3.86
N ALA A 145 -7.03 9.03 -3.42
CA ALA A 145 -6.78 7.79 -4.14
C ALA A 145 -6.78 6.63 -3.13
N SER A 146 -6.64 5.39 -3.57
CA SER A 146 -6.29 4.28 -2.67
C SER A 146 -5.35 3.30 -3.33
N ARG A 147 -4.39 2.82 -2.56
CA ARG A 147 -3.66 1.60 -2.90
C ARG A 147 -4.49 0.42 -2.45
N LEU A 148 -5.17 -0.23 -3.38
CA LEU A 148 -6.04 -1.36 -3.06
C LEU A 148 -5.21 -2.55 -2.59
N VAL A 149 -5.81 -3.33 -1.70
CA VAL A 149 -5.20 -4.46 -1.03
C VAL A 149 -6.15 -5.65 -1.09
N ARG A 150 -5.61 -6.84 -0.95
CA ARG A 150 -6.37 -8.08 -0.76
C ARG A 150 -5.68 -8.98 0.26
N ASP A 151 -6.45 -9.90 0.82
CA ASP A 151 -5.94 -10.94 1.72
C ASP A 151 -5.41 -12.14 0.92
N ILE A 152 -4.35 -12.77 1.43
CA ILE A 152 -3.91 -14.09 1.00
C ILE A 152 -4.77 -15.12 1.75
N PRO A 153 -5.53 -15.99 1.05
CA PRO A 153 -6.38 -16.97 1.70
C PRO A 153 -5.57 -17.90 2.60
N VAL A 154 -6.14 -18.29 3.74
CA VAL A 154 -5.60 -19.41 4.52
C VAL A 154 -5.90 -20.65 3.71
N LYS A 155 -4.90 -21.46 3.39
CA LYS A 155 -5.18 -22.85 3.02
C LYS A 155 -5.77 -23.50 4.28
N GLY A 156 -7.05 -23.83 4.23
CA GLY A 156 -7.72 -24.64 5.25
C GLY A 156 -7.25 -26.09 5.20
#